data_AF-A0A157T2S6-F1
#
_entry.id   AF-A0A157T2S6-F1
#
_cell.length_a   1.000
_cell.length_b   1.000
_cell.length_c   1.000
_cell.angle_alpha   90.00
_cell.angle_beta   90.00
_cell.angle_gamma   90.00
#
_symmetry.space_group_name_H-M   'P 1'
#
loop_
_entity.id
_entity.type
_entity.pdbx_description
1 polymer ?
#
loop_
_entity_poly.entity_id
_entity_poly.type
_entity_poly.pdbx_seq_one_letter_code
_entity_poly.pdbx_strand_id
1 'polypeptide(L)' 'MNKGYIKPVILQNGKWRFREEDVEKLMGIVRRRKIVLYARVPSSTQKDELVNQVKYLEEQVKEYDLVIIDVGSALNMKR' A
#
# COMPACT_ATOMS: atom_id res chain seq x y z
N MET A 1 -30.76 -10.92 22.83
CA MET A 1 -29.33 -10.62 23.07
C MET A 1 -28.64 -10.44 21.73
N ASN A 2 -28.07 -9.27 21.46
CA ASN A 2 -27.27 -9.06 20.24
C ASN A 2 -25.98 -9.86 20.37
N LYS A 3 -25.68 -10.70 19.37
CA LYS A 3 -24.57 -11.67 19.41
C LYS A 3 -23.17 -11.05 19.33
N GLY A 4 -23.04 -9.72 19.31
CA GLY A 4 -21.76 -9.01 19.46
C GLY A 4 -20.73 -9.28 18.36
N TYR A 5 -21.17 -9.51 17.12
CA TYR A 5 -20.29 -9.96 16.03
C TYR A 5 -19.14 -9.02 15.67
N ILE A 6 -19.31 -7.71 15.82
CA ILE A 6 -18.29 -6.69 15.50
C ILE A 6 -18.32 -5.54 16.51
N LYS A 7 -17.16 -4.98 16.84
CA LYS A 7 -17.01 -3.91 17.84
C LYS A 7 -17.17 -2.53 17.19
N PRO A 8 -18.12 -1.69 17.62
CA PRO A 8 -18.24 -0.33 17.12
C PRO A 8 -17.16 0.59 17.70
N VAL A 9 -16.73 1.55 16.91
CA VAL A 9 -16.04 2.76 17.34
C VAL A 9 -17.11 3.82 17.63
N ILE A 10 -17.17 4.27 18.88
CA ILE A 10 -18.12 5.30 19.30
C ILE A 10 -17.47 6.67 19.13
N LEU A 11 -18.06 7.51 18.29
CA LEU A 11 -17.63 8.90 18.11
C LEU A 11 -18.04 9.74 19.33
N GLN A 12 -17.38 10.88 19.54
CA GLN A 12 -17.71 11.81 20.63
C GLN A 12 -19.17 12.30 20.60
N ASN A 13 -19.82 12.27 19.44
CA ASN A 13 -21.24 12.60 19.25
C ASN A 13 -22.20 11.42 19.54
N GLY A 14 -21.71 10.31 20.09
CA GLY A 14 -22.50 9.11 20.41
C GLY A 14 -22.86 8.23 19.22
N LYS A 15 -22.49 8.60 17.98
CA LYS A 15 -22.77 7.78 16.79
C LYS A 15 -21.80 6.60 16.71
N TRP A 16 -22.33 5.45 16.33
CA TRP A 16 -21.53 4.25 16.11
C TRP A 16 -20.98 4.23 14.69
N ARG A 17 -19.71 3.88 14.55
CA ARG A 17 -19.07 3.56 13.28
C ARG A 17 -18.45 2.19 13.38
N PHE A 18 -18.53 1.41 12.32
CA PHE A 18 -17.82 0.14 12.21
C PHE A 18 -16.66 0.32 11.25
N ARG A 19 -15.56 -0.39 11.48
CA ARG A 19 -14.49 -0.45 10.48
C ARG A 19 -15.01 -1.23 9.30
N GLU A 20 -14.76 -0.72 8.10
CA GLU A 20 -15.20 -1.36 6.85
C GLU A 20 -14.73 -2.81 6.78
N GLU A 21 -13.48 -3.08 7.17
CA GLU A 21 -12.90 -4.42 7.21
C GLU A 21 -13.67 -5.42 8.08
N ASP A 22 -14.26 -4.96 9.20
CA ASP A 22 -15.02 -5.82 10.11
C ASP A 22 -16.38 -6.15 9.51
N VAL A 23 -17.00 -5.19 8.81
CA VAL A 23 -18.25 -5.39 8.07
C VAL A 23 -18.03 -6.33 6.89
N GLU A 24 -16.97 -6.13 6.12
CA GLU A 24 -16.62 -6.99 4.97
C GLU A 24 -16.35 -8.44 5.39
N LYS A 25 -15.58 -8.65 6.47
CA LYS A 25 -15.36 -9.98 7.05
C LYS A 25 -16.67 -10.64 7.48
N LEU A 26 -17.56 -9.89 8.14
CA LEU A 26 -18.88 -10.39 8.55
C LEU A 26 -19.74 -10.80 7.35
N MET A 27 -19.61 -10.07 6.24
CA MET A 27 -20.28 -10.35 4.97
C MET A 27 -19.60 -11.45 4.14
N GLY A 28 -18.47 -12.01 4.60
CA GLY A 28 -17.70 -13.03 3.87
C GLY A 28 -16.91 -12.48 2.67
N ILE A 29 -16.73 -11.16 2.58
CA ILE A 29 -15.97 -10.50 1.51
C ILE A 29 -14.48 -10.56 1.86
N VAL A 30 -13.70 -11.27 1.06
CA VAL A 30 -12.24 -11.31 1.19
C VAL A 30 -11.63 -10.33 0.20
N ARG A 31 -11.24 -9.13 0.68
CA ARG A 31 -10.43 -8.20 -0.12
C ARG A 31 -9.03 -8.76 -0.30
N ARG A 32 -8.69 -9.14 -1.53
CA ARG A 32 -7.29 -9.36 -1.93
C ARG A 32 -6.62 -7.99 -2.08
N ARG A 33 -5.89 -7.56 -1.05
CA ARG A 33 -5.05 -6.37 -1.13
C ARG A 33 -3.83 -6.73 -1.96
N LYS A 34 -3.51 -5.89 -2.95
CA LYS A 34 -2.26 -6.01 -3.69
C LYS A 34 -1.19 -5.17 -3.01
N ILE A 35 -0.02 -5.75 -2.79
CA ILE A 35 1.15 -5.06 -2.25
C ILE A 35 2.05 -4.72 -3.44
N VAL A 36 2.31 -3.43 -3.65
CA VAL A 36 3.15 -2.95 -4.76
C VAL A 36 4.37 -2.26 -4.19
N LEU A 37 5.55 -2.69 -4.62
CA LEU A 37 6.82 -2.04 -4.31
C LEU A 37 7.09 -0.97 -5.37
N TYR A 38 7.49 0.23 -4.95
CA TYR A 38 7.76 1.33 -5.86
C TYR A 38 9.14 1.93 -5.59
N ALA A 39 9.96 2.05 -6.64
CA ALA A 39 11.27 2.67 -6.59
C ALA A 39 11.47 3.61 -7.78
N ARG A 40 12.09 4.77 -7.55
CA ARG A 40 12.34 5.77 -8.60
C ARG A 40 13.68 6.46 -8.42
N VAL A 41 14.38 6.67 -9.53
CA VAL A 41 15.59 7.53 -9.59
C VAL A 41 15.45 8.66 -10.60
N PRO A 42 16.05 9.84 -10.34
CA PRO A 42 15.92 11.00 -11.20
C PRO A 42 16.86 10.95 -12.42
N SER A 43 17.93 10.16 -12.40
CA SER A 43 18.84 10.03 -13.56
C SER A 43 19.10 8.57 -13.91
N SER A 44 19.25 8.33 -15.21
CA SER A 44 19.71 7.03 -15.73
C SER A 44 21.13 6.65 -15.27
N THR A 45 21.92 7.62 -14.79
CA THR A 45 23.24 7.37 -14.18
C THR A 45 23.13 6.69 -12.81
N GLN A 46 21.96 6.76 -12.16
CA GLN A 46 21.71 6.16 -10.83
C GLN A 46 21.00 4.80 -10.93
N LYS A 47 21.12 4.12 -12.08
CA LYS A 47 20.52 2.79 -12.27
C LYS A 47 21.03 1.76 -11.26
N ASP A 48 22.31 1.81 -10.91
CA ASP A 48 22.88 0.88 -9.93
C ASP A 48 22.29 1.11 -8.52
N GLU A 49 22.02 2.37 -8.17
CA GLU A 49 21.34 2.73 -6.93
C GLU A 49 19.89 2.22 -6.91
N LEU A 50 19.18 2.34 -8.03
CA LEU A 50 17.81 1.85 -8.19
C LEU A 50 17.72 0.33 -8.01
N VAL A 51 18.68 -0.43 -8.56
CA VAL A 51 18.74 -1.88 -8.39
C VAL A 51 18.94 -2.25 -6.93
N ASN A 52 19.82 -1.54 -6.20
CA ASN A 52 20.01 -1.76 -4.77
C ASN A 52 18.75 -1.42 -3.96
N GLN A 53 18.03 -0.34 -4.31
CA GLN A 53 16.77 0.02 -3.66
C GLN A 53 15.69 -1.04 -3.87
N VAL A 54 15.53 -1.55 -5.09
CA VAL A 54 14.58 -2.63 -5.38
C VAL A 54 14.94 -3.88 -4.59
N LYS A 55 16.20 -4.29 -4.61
CA LYS A 55 16.67 -5.46 -3.86
C LYS A 55 16.40 -5.32 -2.36
N TYR A 56 16.63 -4.15 -1.78
CA TYR A 56 16.28 -3.88 -0.39
C TYR A 56 14.78 -4.03 -0.12
N LEU A 57 13.92 -3.50 -0.99
CA LEU A 57 12.46 -3.61 -0.85
C LEU A 57 11.99 -5.07 -0.93
N GLU A 58 12.58 -5.85 -1.84
CA GLU A 58 12.28 -7.28 -1.99
C GLU A 58 12.74 -8.10 -0.78
N GLU A 59 13.87 -7.75 -0.15
CA GLU A 59 14.34 -8.42 1.06
C GLU A 59 13.47 -8.10 2.28
N GLN A 60 12.91 -6.88 2.37
CA GLN A 60 12.07 -6.46 3.49
C GLN A 60 10.62 -6.95 3.38
N VAL A 61 10.10 -7.11 2.16
CA VAL A 61 8.71 -7.50 1.91
C VAL A 61 8.65 -8.86 1.24
N LYS A 62 8.27 -9.90 2.00
CA LYS A 62 8.25 -11.29 1.52
C LYS A 62 7.12 -11.62 0.55
N GLU A 63 6.02 -10.87 0.60
CA GLU A 63 4.83 -11.11 -0.22
C GLU A 63 4.42 -9.79 -0.86
N TYR A 64 4.71 -9.65 -2.16
CA TYR A 64 4.32 -8.53 -2.98
C TYR A 64 3.83 -9.03 -4.35
N ASP A 65 2.93 -8.26 -4.97
CA ASP A 65 2.33 -8.62 -6.26
C ASP A 65 3.09 -8.02 -7.45
N LEU A 66 3.68 -6.84 -7.26
CA LEU A 66 4.29 -6.08 -8.35
C LEU A 66 5.39 -5.15 -7.84
N VAL A 67 6.46 -5.00 -8.62
CA VAL A 67 7.46 -3.95 -8.45
C VAL A 67 7.34 -2.97 -9.61
N ILE A 68 7.17 -1.68 -9.30
CA ILE A 68 7.14 -0.59 -10.26
C ILE A 68 8.43 0.21 -10.12
N ILE A 69 9.12 0.37 -11.25
CA ILE A 69 10.40 1.06 -11.33
C ILE A 69 10.23 2.24 -12.29
N ASP A 70 10.63 3.44 -11.85
CA ASP A 70 10.61 4.65 -12.67
C ASP A 70 12.00 5.30 -12.76
N VAL A 71 12.35 5.75 -13.97
CA VAL A 71 13.60 6.47 -14.25
C VAL A 71 13.22 7.72 -15.04
N GLY A 72 13.27 8.88 -14.38
CA GLY A 72 12.80 10.11 -15.00
C GLY A 72 13.45 11.36 -14.43
N SER A 73 14.24 12.04 -15.24
CA SER A 73 14.79 13.36 -14.95
C SER A 73 13.70 14.41 -15.06
N ALA A 74 13.37 15.06 -13.95
CA ALA A 74 12.41 16.17 -13.90
C ALA A 74 12.79 17.38 -14.79
N LEU A 75 14.00 17.40 -15.36
CA LEU A 75 14.48 18.48 -16.23
C LEU A 75 14.38 18.09 -17.70
N ASN A 76 13.18 18.20 -18.26
CA ASN A 76 13.01 18.39 -19.69
C ASN A 76 13.31 19.87 -20.00
N MET A 77 14.59 20.27 -19.95
CA MET A 77 14.99 21.58 -20.49
C MET A 77 14.93 21.47 -22.00
N LYS A 78 13.76 21.79 -22.59
CA LYS A 78 13.73 22.29 -23.97
C LYS A 78 14.67 23.50 -24.00
N ARG A 79 15.83 23.31 -24.61
CA ARG A 79 16.74 24.39 -24.98
C ARG A 79 16.34 24.92 -26.34
#